data_AF-C1E1D1-F1
#
_entry.id   AF-C1E1D1-F1
#
_cell.length_a   1.000
_cell.length_b   1.000
_cell.length_c   1.000
_cell.angle_alpha   90.00
_cell.angle_beta   90.00
_cell.angle_gamma   90.00
#
_symmetry.space_group_name_H-M   'P 1'
#
loop_
_entity.id
_entity.type
_entity.pdbx_description
1 polymer ?
#
loop_
_entity_poly.entity_id
_entity_poly.type
_entity_poly.pdbx_seq_one_letter_code
_entity_poly.pdbx_strand_id
1 'polypeptide(L)'
;MGCLSSKPADSPSSGRAHDYDPNLAPEAPKPVRPRPPAPATADVSPIGDDEEFAPMPPQPAQPAGRKTLRSGDTPSAKNIHMESTTKMLQFMKHAESMDWPGPESRKWNYTSVETSGSYSFTKMGNKEQVNGTIASGLSTLHSNPGKYIGCMYQTDMVDWPEDQQQYTLIEREGTVGLKYKPGEAFTVEMANYQALPHVTEVDIDSIDDGVTMQMTSHGKLLHGPRNVPLCPGRGMGVLDRPGIKIIQNVDPGDIHQGSVGDCWLLSAISALAEFDGAIFELFKKTPDMHQMPRAGPNRYHVTLYDLKTWQPVDVVVDERLASNPSNPGSLFGAKPSDDGELWACYLEKAFVAHCGGWDHIEGGVPPHAWAMLTGCKDQYTIEMEKSGKDKGKWNCWGNYNKDRDFYNELANSSKEKQPPMWQQDWPEVGGGGEGAITGEELFRKVVAWDAADFIIGCASEGDNDTVKHDGIVDGHAYTVLQAFSNVAGSGVDLVQVRNPWGSGEFEKGMWTDINGLASGWQKYPKVKALLQPKVAEDGLFWMSKEEFYKYFKTVYLCAKSMRDFKVD
;
A
#
# COMPACT_ATOMS: atom_id res chain seq x y z
N MET A 1 -16.16 40.92 -32.81
CA MET A 1 -16.35 40.52 -34.22
C MET A 1 -16.32 39.01 -34.26
N GLY A 2 -17.29 38.21 -34.69
CA GLY A 2 -18.62 38.39 -35.27
C GLY A 2 -18.98 37.05 -35.94
N CYS A 3 -20.13 36.47 -35.54
CA CYS A 3 -20.97 35.45 -36.20
C CYS A 3 -20.34 34.08 -36.62
N LEU A 4 -21.00 32.93 -36.43
CA LEU A 4 -22.29 32.55 -37.01
C LEU A 4 -22.99 31.40 -36.26
N SER A 5 -24.31 31.43 -36.38
CA SER A 5 -25.33 30.49 -35.91
C SER A 5 -25.51 29.28 -36.83
N SER A 6 -26.05 28.17 -36.29
CA SER A 6 -27.20 27.45 -36.89
C SER A 6 -27.74 26.39 -35.93
N LYS A 7 -29.07 26.22 -35.95
CA LYS A 7 -29.92 25.32 -35.16
C LYS A 7 -30.83 24.55 -36.18
N PRO A 8 -31.70 23.60 -35.79
CA PRO A 8 -31.59 22.16 -36.11
C PRO A 8 -32.74 21.58 -36.97
N ALA A 9 -32.65 20.30 -37.35
CA ALA A 9 -33.69 19.37 -37.83
C ALA A 9 -33.01 17.99 -38.09
N ASP A 10 -33.57 16.78 -38.00
CA ASP A 10 -34.91 16.25 -37.78
C ASP A 10 -34.78 14.76 -37.35
N SER A 11 -35.84 14.21 -36.76
CA SER A 11 -35.98 12.79 -36.37
C SER A 11 -36.20 11.84 -37.56
N PRO A 12 -36.12 10.51 -37.36
CA PRO A 12 -37.40 9.78 -37.32
C PRO A 12 -37.51 8.69 -36.23
N SER A 13 -38.77 8.33 -36.03
CA SER A 13 -39.44 7.62 -34.95
C SER A 13 -39.45 6.08 -35.01
N SER A 14 -39.93 5.52 -33.87
CA SER A 14 -40.64 4.24 -33.66
C SER A 14 -39.77 3.06 -33.19
N GLY A 15 -40.12 2.30 -32.14
CA GLY A 15 -41.21 2.42 -31.17
C GLY A 15 -41.18 1.23 -30.20
N ARG A 16 -41.74 1.41 -29.00
CA ARG A 16 -42.66 0.49 -28.29
C ARG A 16 -42.90 1.04 -26.88
N ALA A 17 -44.13 1.50 -26.67
CA ALA A 17 -44.67 1.82 -25.36
C ALA A 17 -44.97 0.51 -24.61
N HIS A 18 -44.57 0.46 -23.34
CA HIS A 18 -45.16 -0.45 -22.36
C HIS A 18 -46.14 0.35 -21.51
N ASP A 19 -47.37 -0.14 -21.48
CA ASP A 19 -48.50 0.38 -20.72
C ASP A 19 -48.18 0.50 -19.22
N TYR A 20 -48.49 1.65 -18.66
CA TYR A 20 -48.46 1.93 -17.23
C TYR A 20 -49.88 1.74 -16.69
N ASP A 21 -50.09 0.72 -15.84
CA ASP A 21 -51.36 0.47 -15.16
C ASP A 21 -51.45 1.36 -13.90
N PRO A 22 -52.39 2.32 -13.81
CA PRO A 22 -52.49 3.25 -12.70
C PRO A 22 -53.26 2.72 -11.46
N ASN A 23 -53.48 1.41 -11.30
CA ASN A 23 -54.23 0.84 -10.16
C ASN A 23 -53.46 -0.09 -9.19
N LEU A 24 -52.12 -0.09 -9.21
CA LEU A 24 -51.33 -0.82 -8.22
C LEU A 24 -50.89 0.11 -7.06
N ALA A 25 -51.70 0.12 -6.00
CA ALA A 25 -51.32 0.71 -4.71
C ALA A 25 -50.18 -0.12 -4.06
N PRO A 26 -49.17 0.51 -3.43
CA PRO A 26 -48.15 -0.24 -2.69
C PRO A 26 -48.74 -0.84 -1.41
N GLU A 27 -48.50 -2.14 -1.19
CA GLU A 27 -48.88 -2.85 0.03
C GLU A 27 -48.24 -2.21 1.27
N ALA A 28 -49.06 -1.91 2.28
CA ALA A 28 -48.61 -1.39 3.57
C ALA A 28 -47.81 -2.45 4.35
N PRO A 29 -46.74 -2.08 5.07
CA PRO A 29 -45.97 -3.02 5.87
C PRO A 29 -46.81 -3.56 7.05
N LYS A 30 -46.76 -4.90 7.25
CA LYS A 30 -47.43 -5.60 8.35
C LYS A 30 -46.85 -5.15 9.71
N PRO A 31 -47.67 -4.97 10.77
CA PRO A 31 -47.18 -4.55 12.08
C PRO A 31 -46.36 -5.64 12.76
N VAL A 32 -45.16 -5.28 13.22
CA VAL A 32 -44.29 -6.10 14.06
C VAL A 32 -44.86 -6.14 15.48
N ARG A 33 -44.93 -7.34 16.08
CA ARG A 33 -45.44 -7.55 17.45
C ARG A 33 -44.55 -6.86 18.49
N PRO A 34 -45.11 -6.27 19.56
CA PRO A 34 -44.31 -5.70 20.65
C PRO A 34 -43.61 -6.80 21.47
N ARG A 35 -42.37 -6.50 21.88
CA ARG A 35 -41.55 -7.31 22.79
C ARG A 35 -42.15 -7.29 24.21
N PRO A 36 -42.15 -8.42 24.96
CA PRO A 36 -42.69 -8.45 26.33
C PRO A 36 -41.82 -7.65 27.31
N PRO A 37 -42.41 -7.04 28.36
CA PRO A 37 -41.68 -6.20 29.32
C PRO A 37 -40.86 -7.02 30.33
N ALA A 38 -39.78 -6.42 30.82
CA ALA A 38 -38.93 -6.95 31.89
C ALA A 38 -39.70 -7.02 33.24
N PRO A 39 -39.43 -8.01 34.09
CA PRO A 39 -40.10 -8.12 35.38
C PRO A 39 -39.64 -7.05 36.37
N ALA A 40 -40.63 -6.52 37.09
CA ALA A 40 -40.53 -5.40 38.01
C ALA A 40 -39.83 -5.74 39.35
N THR A 41 -39.27 -4.68 39.91
CA THR A 41 -38.72 -4.52 41.26
C THR A 41 -39.74 -4.85 42.35
N ALA A 42 -39.31 -5.56 43.40
CA ALA A 42 -40.02 -5.66 44.66
C ALA A 42 -39.25 -4.89 45.75
N ASP A 43 -39.98 -4.05 46.46
CA ASP A 43 -39.57 -3.10 47.48
C ASP A 43 -39.98 -3.66 48.85
N VAL A 44 -39.06 -3.72 49.83
CA VAL A 44 -39.39 -3.87 51.27
C VAL A 44 -38.31 -3.17 52.11
N SER A 45 -38.74 -2.16 52.88
CA SER A 45 -38.02 -1.51 53.99
C SER A 45 -38.55 -2.03 55.36
N PRO A 46 -38.13 -1.52 56.54
CA PRO A 46 -36.80 -1.58 57.18
C PRO A 46 -36.87 -2.12 58.64
N ILE A 47 -35.87 -2.89 59.10
CA ILE A 47 -35.60 -3.26 60.52
C ILE A 47 -34.10 -3.60 60.54
N GLY A 48 -33.19 -3.17 61.42
CA GLY A 48 -33.18 -2.63 62.77
C GLY A 48 -31.81 -3.07 63.33
N ASP A 49 -31.14 -2.18 64.06
CA ASP A 49 -29.72 -2.25 64.41
C ASP A 49 -29.29 -3.42 65.34
N ASP A 50 -27.96 -3.64 65.35
CA ASP A 50 -27.12 -4.31 66.36
C ASP A 50 -27.02 -5.85 66.38
N GLU A 51 -25.95 -6.41 65.78
CA GLU A 51 -24.73 -6.86 66.49
C GLU A 51 -23.80 -7.75 65.62
N GLU A 52 -22.50 -7.43 65.73
CA GLU A 52 -21.27 -8.21 65.55
C GLU A 52 -20.88 -8.95 64.23
N PHE A 53 -19.77 -8.42 63.69
CA PHE A 53 -18.91 -8.78 62.57
C PHE A 53 -18.42 -10.24 62.46
N ALA A 54 -18.54 -10.81 61.26
CA ALA A 54 -17.61 -11.80 60.69
C ALA A 54 -17.37 -11.50 59.18
N PRO A 55 -16.13 -11.65 58.65
CA PRO A 55 -15.70 -10.96 57.43
C PRO A 55 -16.13 -11.64 56.12
N MET A 56 -16.49 -10.81 55.14
CA MET A 56 -16.79 -11.18 53.76
C MET A 56 -15.56 -11.73 53.00
N PRO A 57 -15.78 -12.61 52.00
CA PRO A 57 -14.74 -13.03 51.06
C PRO A 57 -14.25 -11.85 50.18
N PRO A 58 -12.97 -11.84 49.77
CA PRO A 58 -12.32 -10.65 49.22
C PRO A 58 -12.85 -10.28 47.82
N GLN A 59 -13.05 -8.98 47.63
CA GLN A 59 -13.26 -8.32 46.35
C GLN A 59 -12.06 -8.55 45.40
N PRO A 60 -12.27 -8.60 44.07
CA PRO A 60 -11.17 -8.52 43.12
C PRO A 60 -10.45 -7.17 43.28
N ALA A 61 -9.13 -7.24 43.43
CA ALA A 61 -8.27 -6.12 43.79
C ALA A 61 -8.41 -4.92 42.83
N GLN A 62 -8.52 -3.72 43.41
CA GLN A 62 -8.18 -2.47 42.73
C GLN A 62 -6.73 -2.55 42.23
N PRO A 63 -6.41 -2.06 41.02
CA PRO A 63 -5.02 -1.97 40.59
C PRO A 63 -4.28 -1.01 41.52
N ALA A 64 -3.33 -1.56 42.27
CA ALA A 64 -2.47 -0.83 43.18
C ALA A 64 -1.78 0.33 42.44
N GLY A 65 -1.74 1.49 43.10
CA GLY A 65 -1.07 2.69 42.61
C GLY A 65 0.32 2.40 42.08
N ARG A 66 0.58 2.88 40.86
CA ARG A 66 1.90 2.88 40.23
C ARG A 66 2.84 3.70 41.13
N LYS A 67 3.71 2.99 41.85
CA LYS A 67 4.88 3.57 42.53
C LYS A 67 5.66 4.40 41.51
N THR A 68 6.14 5.55 41.96
CA THR A 68 7.20 6.31 41.31
C THR A 68 8.38 5.39 41.00
N LEU A 69 8.64 5.13 39.72
CA LEU A 69 9.79 4.36 39.26
C LEU A 69 11.06 5.16 39.55
N ARG A 70 11.84 4.70 40.53
CA ARG A 70 13.28 4.98 40.60
C ARG A 70 13.99 4.11 39.57
N SER A 71 15.05 4.69 39.00
CA SER A 71 15.94 4.12 38.00
C SER A 71 16.46 2.73 38.36
N GLY A 72 16.21 1.76 37.48
CA GLY A 72 16.74 0.40 37.56
C GLY A 72 15.63 -0.60 37.28
N ASP A 73 15.83 -1.45 36.28
CA ASP A 73 14.99 -2.58 35.88
C ASP A 73 13.82 -2.27 34.92
N THR A 74 14.19 -1.92 33.68
CA THR A 74 13.37 -2.10 32.48
C THR A 74 13.80 -3.39 31.78
N PRO A 75 12.88 -4.26 31.30
CA PRO A 75 13.21 -5.22 30.24
C PRO A 75 13.79 -4.44 29.07
N SER A 76 14.95 -4.88 28.58
CA SER A 76 15.71 -4.11 27.61
C SER A 76 14.98 -4.03 26.27
N ALA A 77 14.71 -2.81 25.80
CA ALA A 77 14.32 -2.49 24.42
C ALA A 77 15.28 -3.05 23.34
N LYS A 78 16.40 -3.66 23.74
CA LYS A 78 17.30 -4.39 22.86
C LYS A 78 16.67 -5.64 22.24
N ASN A 79 15.70 -6.30 22.87
CA ASN A 79 15.16 -7.56 22.32
C ASN A 79 14.21 -7.32 21.14
N ILE A 80 13.28 -6.37 21.24
CA ILE A 80 12.36 -6.00 20.14
C ILE A 80 13.14 -5.37 18.96
N HIS A 81 14.23 -4.66 19.26
CA HIS A 81 15.10 -4.03 18.27
C HIS A 81 16.02 -5.04 17.55
N MET A 82 16.29 -6.21 18.12
CA MET A 82 17.19 -7.19 17.51
C MET A 82 16.48 -8.02 16.42
N GLU A 83 15.17 -8.27 16.54
CA GLU A 83 14.42 -9.06 15.55
C GLU A 83 14.09 -8.29 14.26
N SER A 84 13.65 -7.03 14.36
CA SER A 84 13.45 -6.16 13.19
C SER A 84 14.75 -5.81 12.46
N THR A 85 15.84 -5.59 13.21
CA THR A 85 17.18 -5.34 12.62
C THR A 85 17.78 -6.62 12.03
N THR A 86 17.47 -7.82 12.55
CA THR A 86 17.89 -9.10 11.96
C THR A 86 17.11 -9.42 10.68
N LYS A 87 15.79 -9.13 10.63
CA LYS A 87 14.98 -9.21 9.41
C LYS A 87 15.52 -8.24 8.34
N MET A 88 15.80 -6.97 8.70
CA MET A 88 16.40 -5.98 7.78
C MET A 88 17.84 -6.31 7.36
N LEU A 89 18.70 -6.83 8.24
CA LEU A 89 20.07 -7.25 7.88
C LEU A 89 20.09 -8.54 7.04
N GLN A 90 19.09 -9.41 7.17
CA GLN A 90 18.83 -10.50 6.22
C GLN A 90 18.31 -9.95 4.88
N PHE A 91 17.46 -8.92 4.90
CA PHE A 91 16.91 -8.20 3.73
C PHE A 91 17.99 -7.48 2.91
N MET A 92 18.85 -6.68 3.56
CA MET A 92 19.96 -5.97 2.91
C MET A 92 21.02 -6.93 2.36
N LYS A 93 21.16 -8.13 2.94
CA LYS A 93 21.98 -9.21 2.36
C LYS A 93 21.30 -9.95 1.20
N HIS A 94 19.99 -9.83 1.02
CA HIS A 94 19.24 -10.45 -0.08
C HIS A 94 19.10 -9.53 -1.29
N ALA A 95 18.99 -8.21 -1.08
CA ALA A 95 18.82 -7.24 -2.17
C ALA A 95 20.09 -7.02 -3.02
N GLU A 96 21.29 -7.37 -2.50
CA GLU A 96 22.57 -7.06 -3.17
C GLU A 96 23.32 -8.28 -3.76
N SER A 97 22.74 -9.48 -3.75
CA SER A 97 23.11 -10.55 -4.68
C SER A 97 22.03 -11.63 -4.65
N MET A 98 21.07 -11.60 -5.57
CA MET A 98 20.14 -12.72 -5.74
C MET A 98 20.96 -13.98 -6.07
N ASP A 99 20.75 -15.07 -5.32
CA ASP A 99 21.42 -16.34 -5.57
C ASP A 99 20.80 -17.02 -6.79
N TRP A 100 21.28 -16.64 -7.97
CA TRP A 100 20.85 -17.23 -9.23
C TRP A 100 21.30 -18.69 -9.30
N PRO A 101 20.41 -19.61 -9.67
CA PRO A 101 20.80 -21.01 -9.77
C PRO A 101 21.81 -21.19 -10.90
N GLY A 102 22.64 -22.22 -10.74
CA GLY A 102 23.66 -22.60 -11.70
C GLY A 102 23.11 -22.83 -13.12
N PRO A 103 23.98 -22.79 -14.14
CA PRO A 103 23.61 -22.92 -15.54
C PRO A 103 22.90 -24.26 -15.88
N GLU A 104 23.11 -25.30 -15.07
CA GLU A 104 22.46 -26.60 -15.20
C GLU A 104 20.97 -26.61 -14.80
N SER A 105 20.48 -25.52 -14.19
CA SER A 105 19.09 -25.41 -13.78
C SER A 105 18.15 -25.48 -14.98
N ARG A 106 17.14 -26.35 -14.89
CA ARG A 106 16.07 -26.48 -15.90
C ARG A 106 15.15 -25.26 -15.99
N LYS A 107 15.33 -24.27 -15.11
CA LYS A 107 14.60 -23.00 -15.15
C LYS A 107 15.18 -22.01 -16.16
N TRP A 108 16.37 -22.28 -16.70
CA TRP A 108 16.94 -21.46 -17.75
C TRP A 108 16.40 -21.87 -19.12
N ASN A 109 15.91 -20.88 -19.87
CA ASN A 109 15.48 -21.03 -21.24
C ASN A 109 16.23 -20.02 -22.13
N TYR A 110 16.87 -20.52 -23.18
CA TYR A 110 17.69 -19.69 -24.07
C TYR A 110 16.94 -19.47 -25.37
N THR A 111 16.76 -18.21 -25.74
CA THR A 111 16.04 -17.83 -26.97
C THR A 111 16.89 -16.90 -27.80
N SER A 112 17.14 -17.30 -29.04
CA SER A 112 17.85 -16.48 -30.03
C SER A 112 16.83 -15.72 -30.88
N VAL A 113 16.99 -14.40 -30.99
CA VAL A 113 16.08 -13.51 -31.70
C VAL A 113 16.90 -12.64 -32.66
N GLU A 114 16.51 -12.64 -33.93
CA GLU A 114 17.05 -11.68 -34.90
C GLU A 114 16.40 -10.31 -34.68
N THR A 115 17.24 -9.27 -34.71
CA THR A 115 16.90 -7.90 -34.41
C THR A 115 17.56 -6.94 -35.40
N SER A 116 16.97 -5.76 -35.54
CA SER A 116 17.58 -4.63 -36.25
C SER A 116 18.78 -4.03 -35.50
N GLY A 117 19.11 -4.54 -34.30
CA GLY A 117 20.08 -3.96 -33.37
C GLY A 117 19.52 -2.80 -32.54
N SER A 118 18.31 -2.33 -32.87
CA SER A 118 17.59 -1.34 -32.08
C SER A 118 16.87 -2.00 -30.90
N TYR A 119 16.93 -1.39 -29.72
CA TYR A 119 16.30 -1.88 -28.51
C TYR A 119 15.79 -0.74 -27.63
N SER A 120 14.90 -1.06 -26.68
CA SER A 120 14.40 -0.16 -25.64
C SER A 120 14.56 -0.82 -24.26
N PHE A 121 14.68 -0.02 -23.20
CA PHE A 121 14.82 -0.50 -21.82
C PHE A 121 14.29 0.55 -20.83
N THR A 122 13.98 0.12 -19.61
CA THR A 122 13.70 1.01 -18.47
C THR A 122 14.99 1.43 -17.79
N LYS A 123 15.89 0.47 -17.51
CA LYS A 123 17.24 0.69 -17.00
C LYS A 123 18.18 -0.26 -17.75
N MET A 124 19.41 0.19 -18.02
CA MET A 124 20.42 -0.62 -18.70
C MET A 124 21.60 -0.83 -17.76
N GLY A 125 21.96 -2.09 -17.55
CA GLY A 125 23.17 -2.49 -16.83
C GLY A 125 24.42 -2.30 -17.68
N ASN A 126 25.53 -2.84 -17.22
CA ASN A 126 26.76 -2.78 -17.99
C ASN A 126 26.66 -3.63 -19.26
N LYS A 127 27.39 -3.18 -20.27
CA LYS A 127 27.59 -3.92 -21.52
C LYS A 127 29.07 -4.07 -21.75
N GLU A 128 29.48 -5.29 -22.06
CA GLU A 128 30.87 -5.63 -22.32
C GLU A 128 31.00 -6.04 -23.78
N GLN A 129 31.66 -5.21 -24.58
CA GLN A 129 32.03 -5.57 -25.94
C GLN A 129 33.35 -6.33 -25.89
N VAL A 130 33.36 -7.52 -26.48
CA VAL A 130 34.50 -8.44 -26.45
C VAL A 130 34.89 -8.81 -27.87
N ASN A 131 36.18 -8.65 -28.18
CA ASN A 131 36.78 -9.21 -29.40
C ASN A 131 37.06 -10.69 -29.16
N GLY A 132 36.41 -11.56 -29.92
CA GLY A 132 36.46 -13.00 -29.72
C GLY A 132 35.34 -13.70 -30.49
N THR A 133 35.43 -15.03 -30.57
CA THR A 133 34.47 -15.81 -31.35
C THR A 133 33.05 -15.71 -30.77
N ILE A 134 32.04 -15.67 -31.63
CA ILE A 134 30.63 -15.66 -31.21
C ILE A 134 30.33 -16.89 -30.34
N ALA A 135 30.90 -18.05 -30.70
CA ALA A 135 30.80 -19.28 -29.90
C ALA A 135 31.33 -19.11 -28.47
N SER A 136 32.42 -18.35 -28.27
CA SER A 136 32.93 -18.01 -26.94
C SER A 136 31.97 -17.13 -26.17
N GLY A 137 31.35 -16.15 -26.83
CA GLY A 137 30.33 -15.28 -26.23
C GLY A 137 29.10 -16.04 -25.76
N LEU A 138 28.55 -16.91 -26.61
CA LEU A 138 27.42 -17.78 -26.25
C LEU A 138 27.77 -18.75 -25.12
N SER A 139 28.96 -19.37 -25.16
CA SER A 139 29.46 -20.21 -24.08
C SER A 139 29.58 -19.46 -22.75
N THR A 140 30.02 -18.20 -22.79
CA THR A 140 30.11 -17.32 -21.62
C THR A 140 28.74 -17.03 -21.02
N LEU A 141 27.75 -16.72 -21.87
CA LEU A 141 26.35 -16.54 -21.47
C LEU A 141 25.80 -17.82 -20.82
N HIS A 142 25.96 -18.97 -21.48
CA HIS A 142 25.46 -20.26 -21.01
C HIS A 142 26.10 -20.73 -19.71
N SER A 143 27.37 -20.40 -19.48
CA SER A 143 28.07 -20.74 -18.24
C SER A 143 27.73 -19.80 -17.09
N ASN A 144 27.21 -18.59 -17.39
CA ASN A 144 26.94 -17.55 -16.40
C ASN A 144 25.57 -16.85 -16.61
N PRO A 145 24.45 -17.60 -16.73
CA PRO A 145 23.15 -17.00 -17.04
C PRO A 145 22.60 -16.13 -15.91
N GLY A 146 23.04 -16.35 -14.66
CA GLY A 146 22.73 -15.43 -13.55
C GLY A 146 23.36 -14.04 -13.72
N LYS A 147 24.56 -13.98 -14.31
CA LYS A 147 25.30 -12.72 -14.54
C LYS A 147 24.85 -12.02 -15.81
N TYR A 148 24.71 -12.74 -16.92
CA TYR A 148 24.41 -12.16 -18.22
C TYR A 148 22.97 -12.46 -18.64
N ILE A 149 22.23 -11.42 -19.08
CA ILE A 149 20.87 -11.55 -19.59
C ILE A 149 20.86 -11.89 -21.08
N GLY A 150 21.91 -11.51 -21.82
CA GLY A 150 22.04 -11.89 -23.22
C GLY A 150 23.41 -11.62 -23.82
N CYS A 151 23.61 -12.18 -25.01
CA CYS A 151 24.77 -12.00 -25.87
C CYS A 151 24.29 -11.52 -27.24
N MET A 152 24.74 -10.34 -27.67
CA MET A 152 24.35 -9.71 -28.92
C MET A 152 25.52 -9.62 -29.89
N TYR A 153 25.30 -9.95 -31.15
CA TYR A 153 26.32 -9.94 -32.20
C TYR A 153 25.68 -9.66 -33.57
N GLN A 154 26.49 -9.29 -34.55
CA GLN A 154 26.00 -9.10 -35.93
C GLN A 154 25.71 -10.48 -36.55
N THR A 155 24.56 -10.65 -37.19
CA THR A 155 24.02 -11.97 -37.56
C THR A 155 24.98 -12.77 -38.45
N ASP A 156 25.56 -12.11 -39.46
CA ASP A 156 26.49 -12.70 -40.43
C ASP A 156 27.91 -12.89 -39.89
N MET A 157 28.24 -12.32 -38.72
CA MET A 157 29.58 -12.38 -38.13
C MET A 157 29.96 -13.77 -37.64
N VAL A 158 28.98 -14.68 -37.50
CA VAL A 158 29.23 -16.08 -37.17
C VAL A 158 30.13 -16.76 -38.22
N ASP A 159 30.06 -16.31 -39.49
CA ASP A 159 30.82 -16.86 -40.61
C ASP A 159 32.14 -16.12 -40.89
N TRP A 160 32.43 -15.06 -40.13
CA TRP A 160 33.65 -14.25 -40.32
C TRP A 160 34.88 -14.96 -39.74
N PRO A 161 36.12 -14.60 -40.17
CA PRO A 161 37.34 -15.07 -39.52
C PRO A 161 37.33 -14.81 -38.01
N GLU A 162 37.79 -15.77 -37.20
CA GLU A 162 37.71 -15.72 -35.73
C GLU A 162 38.32 -14.45 -35.10
N ASP A 163 39.38 -13.91 -35.71
CA ASP A 163 40.08 -12.70 -35.29
C ASP A 163 39.32 -11.40 -35.63
N GLN A 164 38.26 -11.50 -36.43
CA GLN A 164 37.37 -10.40 -36.82
C GLN A 164 36.00 -10.46 -36.13
N GLN A 165 35.75 -11.51 -35.33
CA GLN A 165 34.50 -11.66 -34.60
C GLN A 165 34.50 -10.81 -33.32
N GLN A 166 33.32 -10.26 -33.00
CA GLN A 166 33.06 -9.56 -31.76
C GLN A 166 31.61 -9.75 -31.32
N TYR A 167 31.38 -9.69 -30.02
CA TYR A 167 30.06 -9.77 -29.43
C TYR A 167 29.92 -8.81 -28.25
N THR A 168 28.70 -8.59 -27.81
CA THR A 168 28.38 -7.76 -26.65
C THR A 168 27.63 -8.61 -25.62
N LEU A 169 28.24 -8.81 -24.46
CA LEU A 169 27.55 -9.38 -23.30
C LEU A 169 26.80 -8.26 -22.56
N ILE A 170 25.59 -8.58 -22.12
CA ILE A 170 24.72 -7.64 -21.41
C ILE A 170 24.53 -8.18 -20.00
N GLU A 171 24.96 -7.42 -19.00
CA GLU A 171 24.79 -7.82 -17.60
C GLU A 171 23.31 -7.73 -17.20
N ARG A 172 22.85 -8.72 -16.44
CA ARG A 172 21.50 -8.78 -15.90
C ARG A 172 21.31 -7.73 -14.81
N GLU A 173 22.32 -7.55 -13.97
CA GLU A 173 22.33 -6.52 -12.94
C GLU A 173 22.20 -5.13 -13.58
N GLY A 174 21.24 -4.34 -13.09
CA GLY A 174 20.94 -3.01 -13.63
C GLY A 174 20.14 -2.99 -14.93
N THR A 175 19.86 -4.14 -15.56
CA THR A 175 19.07 -4.22 -16.80
C THR A 175 17.61 -4.57 -16.51
N VAL A 176 16.69 -3.67 -16.90
CA VAL A 176 15.24 -3.83 -16.69
C VAL A 176 14.47 -3.45 -17.95
N GLY A 177 13.49 -4.27 -18.34
CA GLY A 177 12.57 -3.96 -19.44
C GLY A 177 13.19 -3.98 -20.84
N LEU A 178 14.29 -4.72 -21.03
CA LEU A 178 14.99 -4.82 -22.30
C LEU A 178 14.10 -5.49 -23.37
N LYS A 179 13.86 -4.79 -24.47
CA LYS A 179 13.07 -5.26 -25.63
C LYS A 179 13.78 -4.91 -26.93
N TYR A 180 13.80 -5.84 -27.87
CA TYR A 180 14.44 -5.65 -29.18
C TYR A 180 13.42 -5.39 -30.28
N LYS A 181 13.78 -4.58 -31.26
CA LYS A 181 12.99 -4.37 -32.47
C LYS A 181 13.34 -5.46 -33.51
N PRO A 182 12.34 -6.18 -34.06
CA PRO A 182 12.59 -7.19 -35.09
C PRO A 182 13.45 -6.67 -36.26
N GLY A 183 14.27 -7.54 -36.83
CA GLY A 183 15.12 -7.28 -37.99
C GLY A 183 16.15 -8.40 -38.16
N GLU A 184 17.01 -8.33 -39.16
CA GLU A 184 17.93 -9.45 -39.51
C GLU A 184 19.42 -9.08 -39.31
N ALA A 185 19.71 -7.84 -38.91
CA ALA A 185 21.07 -7.29 -38.89
C ALA A 185 21.93 -7.81 -37.71
N PHE A 186 21.29 -8.07 -36.58
CA PHE A 186 21.91 -8.56 -35.36
C PHE A 186 21.14 -9.76 -34.83
N THR A 187 21.83 -10.64 -34.11
CA THR A 187 21.21 -11.68 -33.31
C THR A 187 21.49 -11.41 -31.85
N VAL A 188 20.47 -11.61 -31.02
CA VAL A 188 20.63 -11.64 -29.56
C VAL A 188 20.16 -12.98 -29.03
N GLU A 189 21.03 -13.67 -28.31
CA GLU A 189 20.65 -14.83 -27.51
C GLU A 189 20.39 -14.38 -26.08
N MET A 190 19.17 -14.64 -25.59
CA MET A 190 18.70 -14.22 -24.28
C MET A 190 18.66 -15.42 -23.34
N ALA A 191 19.21 -15.27 -22.14
CA ALA A 191 19.06 -16.23 -21.05
C ALA A 191 17.85 -15.84 -20.18
N ASN A 192 16.70 -16.45 -20.44
CA ASN A 192 15.46 -16.16 -19.71
C ASN A 192 15.32 -17.12 -18.53
N TYR A 193 14.92 -16.58 -17.37
CA TYR A 193 14.63 -17.40 -16.20
C TYR A 193 13.13 -17.62 -16.06
N GLN A 194 12.72 -18.88 -16.00
CA GLN A 194 11.33 -19.29 -15.82
C GLN A 194 11.12 -19.67 -14.36
N ALA A 195 10.65 -18.72 -13.55
CA ALA A 195 10.35 -18.99 -12.15
C ALA A 195 9.21 -20.01 -12.01
N LEU A 196 8.21 -19.86 -12.87
CA LEU A 196 7.04 -20.72 -13.09
C LEU A 196 7.00 -21.15 -14.58
N PRO A 197 6.22 -22.19 -14.93
CA PRO A 197 5.97 -22.54 -16.33
C PRO A 197 5.45 -21.34 -17.12
N HIS A 198 5.91 -21.24 -18.37
CA HIS A 198 5.57 -20.12 -19.24
C HIS A 198 4.05 -19.99 -19.40
N VAL A 199 3.54 -18.78 -19.57
CA VAL A 199 2.09 -18.51 -19.64
C VAL A 199 1.37 -19.35 -20.71
N THR A 200 2.06 -19.70 -21.80
CA THR A 200 1.51 -20.53 -22.89
C THR A 200 1.42 -22.03 -22.56
N GLU A 201 2.04 -22.48 -21.47
CA GLU A 201 2.03 -23.87 -21.02
C GLU A 201 0.94 -24.13 -19.96
N VAL A 202 0.19 -23.09 -19.59
CA VAL A 202 -0.77 -23.13 -18.49
C VAL A 202 -2.09 -22.54 -18.95
N ASP A 203 -3.19 -23.22 -18.59
CA ASP A 203 -4.55 -22.74 -18.87
C ASP A 203 -4.95 -21.65 -17.85
N ILE A 204 -4.44 -20.43 -18.04
CA ILE A 204 -4.72 -19.29 -17.16
C ILE A 204 -6.19 -18.86 -17.25
N ASP A 205 -6.83 -19.07 -18.39
CA ASP A 205 -8.23 -18.69 -18.58
C ASP A 205 -9.20 -19.58 -17.80
N SER A 206 -8.79 -20.81 -17.43
CA SER A 206 -9.57 -21.69 -16.55
C SER A 206 -9.90 -21.08 -15.17
N ILE A 207 -9.14 -20.08 -14.73
CA ILE A 207 -9.31 -19.45 -13.42
C ILE A 207 -9.79 -18.01 -13.50
N ASP A 208 -10.28 -17.55 -14.65
CA ASP A 208 -10.73 -16.17 -14.86
C ASP A 208 -11.55 -15.63 -13.68
N ASP A 209 -11.09 -14.51 -13.11
CA ASP A 209 -11.79 -13.82 -12.03
C ASP A 209 -13.00 -12.99 -12.51
N GLY A 210 -13.21 -12.89 -13.82
CA GLY A 210 -14.32 -12.17 -14.45
C GLY A 210 -14.20 -10.65 -14.37
N VAL A 211 -13.14 -10.13 -13.74
CA VAL A 211 -12.93 -8.70 -13.55
C VAL A 211 -11.75 -8.21 -14.37
N THR A 212 -10.62 -8.93 -14.38
CA THR A 212 -9.37 -8.47 -14.99
C THR A 212 -9.56 -8.05 -16.44
N MET A 213 -10.19 -8.91 -17.25
CA MET A 213 -10.42 -8.62 -18.68
C MET A 213 -11.48 -7.54 -18.93
N GLN A 214 -12.29 -7.21 -17.93
CA GLN A 214 -13.34 -6.19 -17.98
C GLN A 214 -12.90 -4.85 -17.38
N MET A 215 -11.70 -4.77 -16.78
CA MET A 215 -11.20 -3.56 -16.16
C MET A 215 -11.09 -2.43 -17.19
N THR A 216 -11.55 -1.24 -16.80
CA THR A 216 -11.42 -0.01 -17.59
C THR A 216 -10.52 1.00 -16.89
N SER A 217 -9.83 1.81 -17.70
CA SER A 217 -9.19 3.05 -17.27
C SER A 217 -9.52 4.15 -18.28
N HIS A 218 -9.89 5.33 -17.76
CA HIS A 218 -10.42 6.46 -18.51
C HIS A 218 -11.58 6.05 -19.44
N GLY A 219 -12.45 5.13 -18.97
CA GLY A 219 -13.61 4.62 -19.70
C GLY A 219 -13.28 3.71 -20.89
N LYS A 220 -12.04 3.23 -21.01
CA LYS A 220 -11.59 2.30 -22.06
C LYS A 220 -11.13 1.00 -21.44
N LEU A 221 -11.41 -0.13 -22.11
CA LEU A 221 -10.88 -1.42 -21.70
C LEU A 221 -9.36 -1.38 -21.62
N LEU A 222 -8.85 -1.84 -20.48
CA LEU A 222 -7.42 -1.88 -20.23
C LEU A 222 -6.76 -2.97 -21.05
N HIS A 223 -7.44 -4.12 -21.19
CA HIS A 223 -6.87 -5.31 -21.82
C HIS A 223 -7.51 -5.67 -23.15
N GLY A 224 -6.66 -6.23 -24.03
CA GLY A 224 -7.03 -6.71 -25.35
C GLY A 224 -5.81 -7.24 -26.10
N PRO A 225 -5.92 -7.55 -27.40
CA PRO A 225 -4.85 -8.20 -28.16
C PRO A 225 -3.50 -7.45 -28.18
N ARG A 226 -3.52 -6.14 -27.95
CA ARG A 226 -2.32 -5.27 -27.95
C ARG A 226 -1.81 -4.94 -26.55
N ASN A 227 -2.57 -5.22 -25.49
CA ASN A 227 -2.20 -4.97 -24.10
C ASN A 227 -2.76 -6.10 -23.24
N VAL A 228 -2.11 -7.25 -23.27
CA VAL A 228 -2.50 -8.41 -22.47
C VAL A 228 -2.12 -8.18 -21.00
N PRO A 229 -2.88 -8.71 -20.02
CA PRO A 229 -2.45 -8.67 -18.64
C PRO A 229 -1.18 -9.52 -18.43
N LEU A 230 -0.45 -9.27 -17.34
CA LEU A 230 0.85 -9.88 -17.07
C LEU A 230 0.76 -10.88 -15.92
N CYS A 231 1.40 -12.04 -16.08
CA CYS A 231 1.49 -13.05 -15.02
C CYS A 231 2.91 -13.09 -14.46
N PRO A 232 3.12 -12.68 -13.18
CA PRO A 232 4.44 -12.71 -12.57
C PRO A 232 5.09 -14.11 -12.59
N GLY A 233 6.37 -14.19 -12.95
CA GLY A 233 7.17 -15.42 -12.98
C GLY A 233 6.90 -16.35 -14.16
N ARG A 234 5.98 -16.00 -15.08
CA ARG A 234 5.55 -16.83 -16.21
C ARG A 234 6.19 -16.45 -17.56
N GLY A 235 7.34 -15.80 -17.55
CA GLY A 235 8.07 -15.40 -18.77
C GLY A 235 7.49 -14.18 -19.47
N MET A 236 6.79 -13.31 -18.73
CA MET A 236 6.16 -12.09 -19.27
C MET A 236 6.93 -10.80 -18.93
N GLY A 237 8.16 -10.93 -18.42
CA GLY A 237 9.02 -9.82 -18.01
C GLY A 237 8.73 -9.26 -16.62
N VAL A 238 7.87 -9.91 -15.83
CA VAL A 238 7.51 -9.51 -14.46
C VAL A 238 7.91 -10.63 -13.51
N LEU A 239 8.82 -10.37 -12.56
CA LEU A 239 9.39 -11.39 -11.65
C LEU A 239 9.89 -12.68 -12.32
N ASP A 240 10.43 -12.58 -13.53
CA ASP A 240 11.16 -13.68 -14.18
C ASP A 240 12.58 -13.80 -13.58
N ARG A 241 12.62 -14.05 -12.27
CA ARG A 241 13.81 -14.14 -11.42
C ARG A 241 13.56 -15.09 -10.22
N PRO A 242 14.60 -15.64 -9.59
CA PRO A 242 14.46 -16.39 -8.34
C PRO A 242 13.82 -15.55 -7.23
N GLY A 243 13.24 -16.23 -6.24
CA GLY A 243 12.72 -15.56 -5.03
C GLY A 243 11.28 -15.07 -5.12
N ILE A 244 10.54 -15.35 -6.20
CA ILE A 244 9.10 -15.05 -6.27
C ILE A 244 8.33 -15.67 -5.09
N LYS A 245 7.53 -14.86 -4.43
CA LYS A 245 6.76 -15.23 -3.24
C LYS A 245 5.46 -14.46 -3.19
N ILE A 246 4.45 -15.05 -2.55
CA ILE A 246 3.15 -14.38 -2.37
C ILE A 246 3.30 -13.38 -1.23
N ILE A 247 3.57 -13.89 -0.02
CA ILE A 247 3.77 -13.09 1.19
C ILE A 247 4.72 -13.80 2.15
N GLN A 248 5.77 -13.13 2.61
CA GLN A 248 6.70 -13.71 3.60
C GLN A 248 7.03 -12.73 4.70
N ASN A 249 7.61 -11.58 4.36
CA ASN A 249 8.03 -10.55 5.29
C ASN A 249 7.40 -9.24 4.81
N VAL A 250 6.16 -9.00 5.21
CA VAL A 250 5.46 -7.76 4.91
C VAL A 250 6.30 -6.59 5.40
N ASP A 251 6.74 -5.75 4.47
CA ASP A 251 7.40 -4.49 4.76
C ASP A 251 6.64 -3.36 4.06
N PRO A 252 6.39 -2.22 4.71
CA PRO A 252 5.74 -1.10 4.03
C PRO A 252 6.55 -0.52 2.86
N GLY A 253 7.84 -0.84 2.76
CA GLY A 253 8.73 -0.58 1.63
C GLY A 253 8.50 -1.52 0.43
N ASP A 254 7.69 -2.57 0.57
CA ASP A 254 7.26 -3.41 -0.57
C ASP A 254 6.32 -2.66 -1.53
N ILE A 255 5.80 -1.49 -1.09
CA ILE A 255 4.82 -0.71 -1.83
C ILE A 255 5.50 0.15 -2.88
N HIS A 256 5.40 -0.29 -4.14
CA HIS A 256 5.90 0.44 -5.29
C HIS A 256 4.73 0.89 -6.19
N GLN A 257 4.40 2.19 -6.17
CA GLN A 257 3.29 2.72 -6.94
C GLN A 257 3.44 2.52 -8.46
N GLY A 258 2.30 2.22 -9.08
CA GLY A 258 2.12 2.14 -10.53
C GLY A 258 1.95 3.50 -11.21
N SER A 259 1.18 3.53 -12.29
CA SER A 259 0.85 4.74 -13.06
C SER A 259 -0.58 5.23 -12.81
N VAL A 260 -1.17 4.86 -11.68
CA VAL A 260 -2.57 5.15 -11.30
C VAL A 260 -2.60 6.22 -10.22
N GLY A 261 -3.63 7.07 -10.24
CA GLY A 261 -3.90 8.11 -9.22
C GLY A 261 -4.53 7.56 -7.93
N ASP A 262 -4.01 6.45 -7.43
CA ASP A 262 -4.45 5.74 -6.22
C ASP A 262 -3.43 5.80 -5.09
N CYS A 263 -2.59 6.84 -5.08
CA CYS A 263 -1.61 7.10 -4.02
C CYS A 263 -2.24 7.02 -2.62
N TRP A 264 -3.46 7.54 -2.44
CA TRP A 264 -4.22 7.46 -1.19
C TRP A 264 -4.43 6.02 -0.68
N LEU A 265 -4.65 5.06 -1.58
CA LEU A 265 -4.83 3.63 -1.27
C LEU A 265 -3.48 3.01 -0.91
N LEU A 266 -2.44 3.25 -1.71
CA LEU A 266 -1.12 2.71 -1.43
C LEU A 266 -0.52 3.29 -0.15
N SER A 267 -0.78 4.56 0.17
CA SER A 267 -0.47 5.13 1.49
C SER A 267 -1.19 4.41 2.61
N ALA A 268 -2.49 4.12 2.42
CA ALA A 268 -3.27 3.41 3.41
C ALA A 268 -2.77 1.96 3.63
N ILE A 269 -2.39 1.26 2.55
CA ILE A 269 -1.82 -0.08 2.60
C ILE A 269 -0.43 -0.06 3.25
N SER A 270 0.44 0.89 2.89
CA SER A 270 1.75 1.06 3.52
C SER A 270 1.61 1.30 5.03
N ALA A 271 0.67 2.17 5.44
CA ALA A 271 0.39 2.38 6.86
C ALA A 271 -0.10 1.11 7.58
N LEU A 272 -0.89 0.28 6.90
CA LEU A 272 -1.37 -0.98 7.45
C LEU A 272 -0.25 -2.03 7.55
N ALA A 273 0.71 -2.01 6.64
CA ALA A 273 1.84 -2.94 6.59
C ALA A 273 2.83 -2.76 7.75
N GLU A 274 2.75 -1.65 8.50
CA GLU A 274 3.46 -1.49 9.78
C GLU A 274 2.95 -2.48 10.86
N PHE A 275 1.81 -3.12 10.59
CA PHE A 275 1.20 -4.17 11.38
C PHE A 275 1.04 -5.41 10.48
N ASP A 276 2.14 -6.11 10.21
CA ASP A 276 2.24 -7.25 9.28
C ASP A 276 1.14 -8.30 9.45
N GLY A 277 0.75 -8.61 10.70
CA GLY A 277 -0.39 -9.45 11.06
C GLY A 277 -1.71 -9.05 10.37
N ALA A 278 -1.92 -7.76 10.10
CA ALA A 278 -3.12 -7.26 9.44
C ALA A 278 -3.13 -7.63 7.96
N ILE A 279 -1.97 -7.59 7.29
CA ILE A 279 -1.86 -8.05 5.91
C ILE A 279 -2.05 -9.57 5.84
N PHE A 280 -1.44 -10.34 6.76
CA PHE A 280 -1.67 -11.78 6.84
C PHE A 280 -3.15 -12.12 7.07
N GLU A 281 -3.84 -11.36 7.91
CA GLU A 281 -5.28 -11.54 8.18
C GLU A 281 -6.13 -11.30 6.92
N LEU A 282 -5.79 -10.30 6.09
CA LEU A 282 -6.47 -10.06 4.80
C LEU A 282 -6.31 -11.26 3.86
N PHE A 283 -5.12 -11.86 3.83
CA PHE A 283 -4.77 -12.99 2.95
C PHE A 283 -5.02 -14.37 3.57
N LYS A 284 -5.56 -14.48 4.79
CA LYS A 284 -5.65 -15.75 5.54
C LYS A 284 -6.34 -16.92 4.83
N LYS A 285 -7.19 -16.61 3.85
CA LYS A 285 -7.93 -17.59 3.03
C LYS A 285 -7.17 -17.99 1.76
N THR A 286 -6.07 -17.33 1.44
CA THR A 286 -5.18 -17.69 0.33
C THR A 286 -4.43 -18.97 0.69
N PRO A 287 -4.62 -20.07 -0.07
CA PRO A 287 -3.91 -21.32 0.19
C PRO A 287 -2.40 -21.13 0.02
N ASP A 288 -1.63 -21.77 0.90
CA ASP A 288 -0.17 -21.85 0.78
C ASP A 288 0.52 -20.48 0.64
N MET A 289 -0.01 -19.41 1.25
CA MET A 289 0.46 -18.03 1.04
C MET A 289 1.95 -17.81 1.33
N HIS A 290 2.57 -18.62 2.20
CA HIS A 290 4.00 -18.52 2.50
C HIS A 290 4.89 -19.37 1.57
N GLN A 291 4.30 -20.03 0.58
CA GLN A 291 5.02 -20.80 -0.42
C GLN A 291 5.15 -19.99 -1.72
N MET A 292 6.06 -20.43 -2.58
CA MET A 292 6.13 -19.95 -3.95
C MET A 292 4.79 -20.21 -4.67
N PRO A 293 4.32 -19.32 -5.56
CA PRO A 293 3.18 -19.60 -6.41
C PRO A 293 3.31 -20.96 -7.11
N ARG A 294 2.18 -21.64 -7.31
CA ARG A 294 2.18 -22.99 -7.88
C ARG A 294 2.48 -22.93 -9.38
N ALA A 295 2.96 -24.05 -9.91
CA ALA A 295 3.25 -24.18 -11.34
C ALA A 295 2.00 -23.99 -12.23
N GLY A 296 0.86 -24.55 -11.81
CA GLY A 296 -0.44 -24.34 -12.45
C GLY A 296 -1.08 -23.00 -12.07
N PRO A 297 -2.32 -22.73 -12.51
CA PRO A 297 -2.97 -21.45 -12.27
C PRO A 297 -3.17 -21.12 -10.77
N ASN A 298 -2.96 -19.86 -10.39
CA ASN A 298 -3.06 -19.38 -9.01
C ASN A 298 -4.21 -18.39 -8.81
N ARG A 299 -4.90 -18.51 -7.65
CA ARG A 299 -5.92 -17.57 -7.18
C ARG A 299 -5.54 -17.10 -5.79
N TYR A 300 -5.86 -15.85 -5.51
CA TYR A 300 -5.59 -15.20 -4.22
C TYR A 300 -6.90 -14.72 -3.62
N HIS A 301 -7.10 -15.05 -2.35
CA HIS A 301 -8.28 -14.67 -1.58
C HIS A 301 -7.89 -13.53 -0.64
N VAL A 302 -8.53 -12.38 -0.82
CA VAL A 302 -8.35 -11.19 0.02
C VAL A 302 -9.69 -10.85 0.67
N THR A 303 -9.71 -10.82 1.99
CA THR A 303 -10.92 -10.47 2.75
C THR A 303 -10.97 -8.96 2.95
N LEU A 304 -11.93 -8.27 2.36
CA LEU A 304 -12.18 -6.83 2.56
C LEU A 304 -13.49 -6.62 3.32
N TYR A 305 -13.85 -5.38 3.64
CA TYR A 305 -15.17 -5.01 4.16
C TYR A 305 -15.95 -4.21 3.12
N ASP A 306 -17.14 -4.70 2.76
CA ASP A 306 -18.05 -3.95 1.91
C ASP A 306 -18.63 -2.77 2.71
N LEU A 307 -18.40 -1.54 2.25
CA LEU A 307 -18.72 -0.33 3.03
C LEU A 307 -20.22 0.02 3.05
N LYS A 308 -21.00 -0.60 2.16
CA LYS A 308 -22.47 -0.46 2.14
C LYS A 308 -23.09 -1.31 3.25
N THR A 309 -22.59 -2.53 3.43
CA THR A 309 -23.13 -3.51 4.39
C THR A 309 -22.31 -3.64 5.68
N TRP A 310 -21.08 -3.14 5.69
CA TRP A 310 -20.05 -3.33 6.72
C TRP A 310 -19.76 -4.80 7.04
N GLN A 311 -19.98 -5.70 6.09
CA GLN A 311 -19.69 -7.12 6.23
C GLN A 311 -18.38 -7.48 5.53
N PRO A 312 -17.63 -8.45 6.07
CA PRO A 312 -16.48 -8.99 5.38
C PRO A 312 -16.89 -9.68 4.07
N VAL A 313 -16.14 -9.46 3.01
CA VAL A 313 -16.32 -10.03 1.69
C VAL A 313 -15.01 -10.64 1.21
N ASP A 314 -15.08 -11.88 0.74
CA ASP A 314 -13.92 -12.58 0.17
C ASP A 314 -13.83 -12.24 -1.31
N VAL A 315 -12.85 -11.41 -1.67
CA VAL A 315 -12.55 -11.09 -3.06
C VAL A 315 -11.52 -12.09 -3.56
N VAL A 316 -11.88 -12.83 -4.62
CA VAL A 316 -10.99 -13.80 -5.25
C VAL A 316 -10.50 -13.22 -6.56
N VAL A 317 -9.18 -13.02 -6.65
CA VAL A 317 -8.52 -12.54 -7.86
C VAL A 317 -7.61 -13.63 -8.43
N ASP A 318 -7.53 -13.70 -9.75
CA ASP A 318 -6.54 -14.56 -10.39
C ASP A 318 -5.15 -13.91 -10.41
N GLU A 319 -4.16 -14.63 -10.93
CA GLU A 319 -2.77 -14.16 -10.96
C GLU A 319 -2.43 -13.11 -12.02
N ARG A 320 -3.36 -12.78 -12.93
CA ARG A 320 -3.15 -11.79 -13.98
C ARG A 320 -3.16 -10.38 -13.39
N LEU A 321 -2.10 -9.62 -13.59
CA LEU A 321 -2.00 -8.21 -13.18
C LEU A 321 -2.22 -7.29 -14.37
N ALA A 322 -2.73 -6.10 -14.06
CA ALA A 322 -3.02 -5.08 -15.06
C ALA A 322 -1.74 -4.60 -15.76
N SER A 323 -1.67 -4.75 -17.09
CA SER A 323 -0.64 -4.13 -17.95
C SER A 323 -0.98 -2.68 -18.31
N ASN A 324 0.03 -1.81 -18.29
CA ASN A 324 -0.08 -0.39 -18.60
C ASN A 324 -0.42 -0.17 -20.09
N PRO A 325 -1.51 0.54 -20.41
CA PRO A 325 -1.96 0.73 -21.80
C PRO A 325 -1.04 1.66 -22.60
N SER A 326 -0.35 2.58 -21.94
CA SER A 326 0.61 3.51 -22.56
C SER A 326 1.99 2.87 -22.73
N ASN A 327 2.29 1.82 -21.97
CA ASN A 327 3.54 1.06 -22.07
C ASN A 327 3.29 -0.45 -21.87
N PRO A 328 2.72 -1.14 -22.88
CA PRO A 328 2.37 -2.56 -22.78
C PRO A 328 3.57 -3.43 -22.35
N GLY A 329 3.33 -4.35 -21.42
CA GLY A 329 4.37 -5.18 -20.81
C GLY A 329 5.03 -4.56 -19.58
N SER A 330 4.50 -3.44 -19.08
CA SER A 330 4.79 -2.95 -17.73
C SER A 330 3.52 -2.97 -16.88
N LEU A 331 3.63 -3.07 -15.56
CA LEU A 331 2.46 -3.07 -14.67
C LEU A 331 1.79 -1.69 -14.62
N PHE A 332 0.47 -1.69 -14.58
CA PHE A 332 -0.36 -0.49 -14.45
C PHE A 332 -0.50 -0.05 -13.00
N GLY A 333 -0.81 -0.98 -12.09
CA GLY A 333 -0.89 -0.78 -10.65
C GLY A 333 0.45 -0.99 -9.93
N ALA A 334 0.37 -1.31 -8.64
CA ALA A 334 1.48 -1.64 -7.78
C ALA A 334 2.40 -2.71 -8.38
N LYS A 335 3.70 -2.53 -8.14
CA LYS A 335 4.74 -3.46 -8.59
C LYS A 335 5.14 -4.39 -7.45
N PRO A 336 5.66 -5.58 -7.79
CA PRO A 336 6.26 -6.45 -6.80
C PRO A 336 7.40 -5.77 -6.04
N SER A 337 7.64 -6.24 -4.82
CA SER A 337 8.78 -5.77 -4.03
C SER A 337 10.11 -6.17 -4.68
N ASP A 338 11.18 -5.51 -4.24
CA ASP A 338 12.53 -5.79 -4.74
C ASP A 338 13.02 -7.19 -4.40
N ASP A 339 12.48 -7.84 -3.37
CA ASP A 339 12.79 -9.21 -3.00
C ASP A 339 11.75 -10.25 -3.51
N GLY A 340 10.75 -9.81 -4.27
CA GLY A 340 9.88 -10.69 -5.05
C GLY A 340 8.51 -11.01 -4.44
N GLU A 341 8.05 -10.26 -3.44
CA GLU A 341 6.71 -10.36 -2.87
C GLU A 341 5.63 -9.79 -3.79
N LEU A 342 4.46 -10.44 -3.77
CA LEU A 342 3.32 -10.12 -4.63
C LEU A 342 2.09 -9.61 -3.87
N TRP A 343 2.12 -9.63 -2.54
CA TRP A 343 0.98 -9.30 -1.71
C TRP A 343 0.42 -7.91 -2.01
N ALA A 344 1.28 -6.92 -2.24
CA ALA A 344 0.87 -5.55 -2.55
C ALA A 344 0.06 -5.48 -3.86
N CYS A 345 0.55 -6.14 -4.91
CA CYS A 345 -0.11 -6.23 -6.21
C CYS A 345 -1.51 -6.88 -6.11
N TYR A 346 -1.61 -7.98 -5.36
CA TYR A 346 -2.88 -8.71 -5.27
C TYR A 346 -3.86 -8.08 -4.28
N LEU A 347 -3.37 -7.36 -3.26
CA LEU A 347 -4.22 -6.57 -2.35
C LEU A 347 -4.85 -5.39 -3.10
N GLU A 348 -4.04 -4.64 -3.85
CA GLU A 348 -4.53 -3.55 -4.70
C GLU A 348 -5.50 -4.08 -5.77
N LYS A 349 -5.16 -5.19 -6.46
CA LYS A 349 -6.07 -5.81 -7.45
C LYS A 349 -7.41 -6.22 -6.82
N ALA A 350 -7.40 -6.81 -5.64
CA ALA A 350 -8.63 -7.18 -4.94
C ALA A 350 -9.46 -5.95 -4.53
N PHE A 351 -8.81 -4.89 -4.06
CA PHE A 351 -9.45 -3.62 -3.74
C PHE A 351 -10.11 -3.01 -4.99
N VAL A 352 -9.38 -2.94 -6.11
CA VAL A 352 -9.87 -2.50 -7.41
C VAL A 352 -11.07 -3.32 -7.85
N ALA A 353 -10.98 -4.64 -7.75
CA ALA A 353 -12.06 -5.54 -8.15
C ALA A 353 -13.32 -5.33 -7.32
N HIS A 354 -13.18 -5.13 -6.01
CA HIS A 354 -14.30 -4.84 -5.12
C HIS A 354 -14.96 -3.48 -5.39
N CYS A 355 -14.16 -2.48 -5.78
CA CYS A 355 -14.64 -1.15 -6.15
C CYS A 355 -15.25 -1.08 -7.55
N GLY A 356 -15.05 -2.09 -8.39
CA GLY A 356 -15.61 -2.17 -9.75
C GLY A 356 -14.65 -1.84 -10.90
N GLY A 357 -13.36 -1.67 -10.61
CA GLY A 357 -12.32 -1.41 -11.63
C GLY A 357 -11.46 -0.17 -11.32
N TRP A 358 -10.43 0.06 -12.14
CA TRP A 358 -9.45 1.14 -11.91
C TRP A 358 -10.09 2.52 -11.95
N ASP A 359 -11.06 2.72 -12.85
CA ASP A 359 -11.84 3.95 -12.95
C ASP A 359 -12.58 4.33 -11.66
N HIS A 360 -12.74 3.40 -10.72
CA HIS A 360 -13.52 3.56 -9.49
C HIS A 360 -12.67 3.88 -8.24
N ILE A 361 -11.34 3.93 -8.38
CA ILE A 361 -10.43 4.14 -7.23
C ILE A 361 -9.52 5.37 -7.37
N GLU A 362 -9.71 6.18 -8.41
CA GLU A 362 -8.97 7.44 -8.56
C GLU A 362 -9.47 8.51 -7.57
N GLY A 363 -8.56 9.16 -6.85
CA GLY A 363 -8.85 10.34 -6.03
C GLY A 363 -9.69 10.09 -4.76
N GLY A 364 -9.30 9.12 -3.94
CA GLY A 364 -9.88 8.87 -2.61
C GLY A 364 -9.06 9.47 -1.46
N VAL A 365 -9.36 9.03 -0.23
CA VAL A 365 -8.65 9.44 1.00
C VAL A 365 -8.32 8.22 1.87
N PRO A 366 -7.18 8.20 2.59
CA PRO A 366 -6.76 7.03 3.37
C PRO A 366 -7.80 6.44 4.34
N PRO A 367 -8.61 7.25 5.08
CA PRO A 367 -9.63 6.69 5.97
C PRO A 367 -10.68 5.82 5.25
N HIS A 368 -10.96 6.10 3.97
CA HIS A 368 -11.86 5.31 3.16
C HIS A 368 -11.29 3.91 2.88
N ALA A 369 -9.99 3.85 2.57
CA ALA A 369 -9.28 2.58 2.38
C ALA A 369 -9.18 1.82 3.70
N TRP A 370 -8.83 2.48 4.81
CA TRP A 370 -8.77 1.82 6.11
C TRP A 370 -10.11 1.28 6.59
N ALA A 371 -11.24 1.95 6.31
CA ALA A 371 -12.56 1.38 6.58
C ALA A 371 -12.73 0.02 5.92
N MET A 372 -12.34 -0.09 4.64
CA MET A 372 -12.48 -1.30 3.83
C MET A 372 -11.46 -2.38 4.22
N LEU A 373 -10.24 -1.99 4.59
CA LEU A 373 -9.17 -2.92 4.96
C LEU A 373 -9.33 -3.44 6.40
N THR A 374 -9.87 -2.63 7.32
CA THR A 374 -9.87 -2.95 8.75
C THR A 374 -11.26 -3.25 9.32
N GLY A 375 -12.33 -2.86 8.61
CA GLY A 375 -13.70 -2.89 9.11
C GLY A 375 -13.99 -1.88 10.22
N CYS A 376 -13.04 -0.99 10.54
CA CYS A 376 -13.23 0.05 11.55
C CYS A 376 -14.11 1.17 10.98
N LYS A 377 -15.24 1.43 11.67
CA LYS A 377 -16.15 2.54 11.33
C LYS A 377 -15.66 3.90 11.84
N ASP A 378 -14.85 3.89 12.88
CA ASP A 378 -14.29 5.09 13.53
C ASP A 378 -13.08 5.61 12.76
N GLN A 379 -13.41 6.16 11.60
CA GLN A 379 -12.49 6.83 10.68
C GLN A 379 -12.66 8.34 10.84
N TYR A 380 -11.54 9.04 11.03
CA TYR A 380 -11.55 10.48 11.23
C TYR A 380 -10.64 11.22 10.24
N THR A 381 -11.15 12.36 9.78
CA THR A 381 -10.40 13.37 9.04
C THR A 381 -10.29 14.60 9.93
N ILE A 382 -9.07 14.97 10.28
CA ILE A 382 -8.76 16.04 11.22
C ILE A 382 -8.10 17.18 10.45
N GLU A 383 -8.75 18.35 10.42
CA GLU A 383 -8.34 19.44 9.53
C GLU A 383 -8.11 20.74 10.31
N MET A 384 -7.07 21.48 9.90
CA MET A 384 -6.80 22.81 10.43
C MET A 384 -7.76 23.82 9.82
N GLU A 385 -8.47 24.56 10.66
CA GLU A 385 -9.33 25.67 10.25
C GLU A 385 -8.46 26.81 9.70
N LYS A 386 -8.75 27.22 8.47
CA LYS A 386 -7.98 28.24 7.74
C LYS A 386 -8.51 29.65 7.97
N SER A 387 -9.73 29.79 8.46
CA SER A 387 -10.47 31.04 8.50
C SER A 387 -11.38 31.20 9.72
N GLY A 388 -11.94 32.39 9.91
CA GLY A 388 -12.88 32.63 11.00
C GLY A 388 -12.26 32.62 12.40
N LYS A 389 -13.12 32.48 13.42
CA LYS A 389 -12.77 32.63 14.84
C LYS A 389 -11.85 31.53 15.37
N ASP A 390 -11.82 30.37 14.72
CA ASP A 390 -11.05 29.20 15.12
C ASP A 390 -9.83 28.97 14.20
N LYS A 391 -9.43 29.97 13.40
CA LYS A 391 -8.25 29.90 12.53
C LYS A 391 -7.01 29.38 13.29
N GLY A 392 -6.39 28.33 12.75
CA GLY A 392 -5.23 27.65 13.32
C GLY A 392 -5.55 26.58 14.36
N LYS A 393 -6.83 26.38 14.71
CA LYS A 393 -7.30 25.23 15.49
C LYS A 393 -7.68 24.08 14.57
N TRP A 394 -7.87 22.91 15.16
CA TRP A 394 -8.17 21.66 14.46
C TRP A 394 -9.57 21.18 14.78
N ASN A 395 -10.26 20.67 13.76
CA ASN A 395 -11.59 20.06 13.88
C ASN A 395 -11.50 18.58 13.53
N CYS A 396 -12.32 17.76 14.20
CA CYS A 396 -12.41 16.34 13.94
C CYS A 396 -13.72 16.03 13.19
N TRP A 397 -13.60 15.33 12.06
CA TRP A 397 -14.73 14.96 11.20
C TRP A 397 -14.77 13.44 11.02
N GLY A 398 -15.96 12.87 10.88
CA GLY A 398 -16.13 11.44 10.72
C GLY A 398 -17.53 11.07 10.22
N ASN A 399 -17.78 9.78 10.05
CA ASN A 399 -18.98 9.28 9.38
C ASN A 399 -20.16 8.97 10.32
N TYR A 400 -19.97 9.11 11.63
CA TYR A 400 -21.01 8.89 12.62
C TYR A 400 -21.88 10.13 12.81
N ASN A 401 -23.20 9.99 12.64
CA ASN A 401 -24.16 11.03 12.95
C ASN A 401 -24.62 10.87 14.40
N LYS A 402 -24.09 11.68 15.31
CA LYS A 402 -24.43 11.63 16.74
C LYS A 402 -25.86 12.05 17.06
N ASP A 403 -26.47 12.92 16.25
CA ASP A 403 -27.83 13.43 16.48
C ASP A 403 -28.89 12.36 16.19
N ARG A 404 -28.56 11.41 15.31
CA ARG A 404 -29.48 10.37 14.83
C ARG A 404 -29.00 8.94 15.11
N ASP A 405 -27.86 8.79 15.79
CA ASP A 405 -27.27 7.53 16.23
C ASP A 405 -27.13 6.50 15.09
N PHE A 406 -26.44 6.90 14.01
CA PHE A 406 -26.12 6.00 12.90
C PHE A 406 -24.83 6.38 12.19
N TYR A 407 -24.14 5.40 11.60
CA TYR A 407 -23.05 5.65 10.66
C TYR A 407 -23.62 5.81 9.26
N ASN A 408 -23.12 6.81 8.52
CA ASN A 408 -23.46 6.94 7.11
C ASN A 408 -23.15 5.64 6.34
N GLU A 409 -24.02 5.28 5.40
CA GLU A 409 -23.71 4.27 4.39
C GLU A 409 -22.67 4.86 3.42
N LEU A 410 -21.55 4.16 3.24
CA LEU A 410 -20.46 4.60 2.37
C LEU A 410 -20.47 3.78 1.08
N ALA A 411 -20.10 4.41 -0.03
CA ALA A 411 -19.90 3.68 -1.28
C ALA A 411 -18.48 3.11 -1.36
N ASN A 412 -18.31 1.90 -1.90
CA ASN A 412 -16.98 1.28 -2.04
C ASN A 412 -16.05 2.12 -2.93
N SER A 413 -16.55 2.55 -4.10
CA SER A 413 -15.84 3.38 -5.07
C SER A 413 -15.57 4.80 -4.55
N SER A 414 -14.36 5.32 -4.76
CA SER A 414 -14.02 6.72 -4.46
C SER A 414 -14.73 7.72 -5.38
N LYS A 415 -15.20 7.27 -6.56
CA LYS A 415 -15.91 8.11 -7.54
C LYS A 415 -17.41 8.20 -7.29
N GLU A 416 -17.96 7.30 -6.49
CA GLU A 416 -19.35 7.39 -6.08
C GLU A 416 -19.54 8.54 -5.07
N LYS A 417 -20.74 9.11 -5.04
CA LYS A 417 -21.05 10.23 -4.13
C LYS A 417 -20.95 9.76 -2.69
N GLN A 418 -19.92 10.22 -1.99
CA GLN A 418 -19.77 10.00 -0.56
C GLN A 418 -20.72 10.90 0.25
N PRO A 419 -21.26 10.42 1.38
CA PRO A 419 -22.08 11.23 2.28
C PRO A 419 -21.23 12.31 2.95
N PRO A 420 -21.85 13.41 3.43
CA PRO A 420 -21.11 14.41 4.19
C PRO A 420 -20.62 13.84 5.52
N MET A 421 -19.41 14.22 5.91
CA MET A 421 -18.90 13.95 7.26
C MET A 421 -19.58 14.88 8.27
N TRP A 422 -19.67 14.40 9.51
CA TRP A 422 -20.21 15.13 10.65
C TRP A 422 -19.07 15.54 11.57
N GLN A 423 -19.20 16.71 12.22
CA GLN A 423 -18.26 17.10 13.27
C GLN A 423 -18.37 16.10 14.42
N GLN A 424 -17.23 15.55 14.83
CA GLN A 424 -17.14 14.51 15.85
C GLN A 424 -16.64 15.09 17.16
N ASP A 425 -16.99 14.38 18.22
CA ASP A 425 -16.25 14.47 19.47
C ASP A 425 -14.91 13.76 19.24
N TRP A 426 -13.87 14.19 19.95
CA TRP A 426 -12.54 13.58 19.80
C TRP A 426 -12.56 12.15 20.33
N PRO A 427 -11.78 11.23 19.73
CA PRO A 427 -11.63 9.87 20.24
C PRO A 427 -11.28 9.84 21.72
N GLU A 428 -11.84 8.87 22.46
CA GLU A 428 -11.59 8.70 23.89
C GLU A 428 -10.09 8.52 24.19
N VAL A 429 -9.40 7.76 23.34
CA VAL A 429 -7.93 7.68 23.36
C VAL A 429 -7.35 9.05 23.05
N GLY A 430 -6.52 9.56 23.96
CA GLY A 430 -6.06 10.96 23.92
C GLY A 430 -6.98 11.94 24.65
N GLY A 431 -7.92 11.44 25.46
CA GLY A 431 -8.67 12.23 26.45
C GLY A 431 -10.03 12.78 25.99
N GLY A 432 -10.54 12.36 24.81
CA GLY A 432 -11.85 12.78 24.32
C GLY A 432 -12.02 14.29 24.18
N GLY A 433 -13.26 14.76 24.29
CA GLY A 433 -13.64 16.17 24.29
C GLY A 433 -14.40 16.59 23.03
N GLU A 434 -14.88 17.84 23.01
CA GLU A 434 -15.69 18.39 21.92
C GLU A 434 -15.08 19.67 21.35
N GLY A 435 -15.43 20.00 20.11
CA GLY A 435 -15.09 21.27 19.48
C GLY A 435 -13.65 21.39 19.00
N ALA A 436 -13.28 22.59 18.54
CA ALA A 436 -11.98 22.85 17.94
C ALA A 436 -10.86 22.94 18.98
N ILE A 437 -9.72 22.26 18.74
CA ILE A 437 -8.58 22.22 19.67
C ILE A 437 -7.33 22.88 19.10
N THR A 438 -6.40 23.26 19.97
CA THR A 438 -5.10 23.80 19.56
C THR A 438 -4.20 22.71 18.97
N GLY A 439 -3.20 23.11 18.17
CA GLY A 439 -2.18 22.16 17.67
C GLY A 439 -1.41 21.46 18.81
N GLU A 440 -1.24 22.11 19.95
CA GLU A 440 -0.62 21.50 21.13
C GLU A 440 -1.48 20.35 21.70
N GLU A 441 -2.80 20.55 21.79
CA GLU A 441 -3.72 19.51 22.23
C GLU A 441 -3.82 18.37 21.20
N LEU A 442 -3.83 18.69 19.91
CA LEU A 442 -3.82 17.69 18.85
C LEU A 442 -2.55 16.83 18.92
N PHE A 443 -1.38 17.43 19.08
CA PHE A 443 -0.13 16.67 19.13
C PHE A 443 -0.11 15.67 20.30
N ARG A 444 -0.63 16.06 21.48
CA ARG A 444 -0.80 15.14 22.61
C ARG A 444 -1.73 13.97 22.27
N LYS A 445 -2.77 14.21 21.47
CA LYS A 445 -3.66 13.15 20.98
C LYS A 445 -2.95 12.23 19.99
N VAL A 446 -2.19 12.78 19.04
CA VAL A 446 -1.37 11.99 18.09
C VAL A 446 -0.40 11.06 18.83
N VAL A 447 0.31 11.56 19.85
CA VAL A 447 1.18 10.73 20.72
C VAL A 447 0.38 9.62 21.41
N ALA A 448 -0.83 9.90 21.87
CA ALA A 448 -1.68 8.90 22.53
C ALA A 448 -2.23 7.84 21.55
N TRP A 449 -2.55 8.23 20.31
CA TRP A 449 -3.02 7.34 19.27
C TRP A 449 -1.90 6.40 18.80
N ASP A 450 -0.68 6.93 18.62
CA ASP A 450 0.51 6.14 18.32
C ASP A 450 0.77 5.11 19.44
N ALA A 451 0.75 5.54 20.71
CA ALA A 451 0.89 4.64 21.86
C ALA A 451 -0.24 3.60 22.00
N ALA A 452 -1.38 3.81 21.34
CA ALA A 452 -2.50 2.87 21.27
C ALA A 452 -2.45 1.97 20.03
N ASP A 453 -1.40 2.07 19.22
CA ASP A 453 -1.22 1.35 17.97
C ASP A 453 -2.35 1.64 16.96
N PHE A 454 -2.83 2.88 16.91
CA PHE A 454 -3.79 3.32 15.89
C PHE A 454 -3.07 3.67 14.59
N ILE A 455 -3.74 3.51 13.45
CA ILE A 455 -3.17 3.93 12.16
C ILE A 455 -3.39 5.44 12.00
N ILE A 456 -2.29 6.17 11.79
CA ILE A 456 -2.29 7.63 11.66
C ILE A 456 -1.68 8.01 10.32
N GLY A 457 -2.36 8.87 9.58
CA GLY A 457 -1.88 9.43 8.33
C GLY A 457 -1.88 10.94 8.34
N CYS A 458 -1.27 11.54 7.35
CA CYS A 458 -1.32 12.98 7.13
C CYS A 458 -1.26 13.30 5.64
N ALA A 459 -1.75 14.47 5.24
CA ALA A 459 -1.69 14.92 3.86
C ALA A 459 -1.13 16.33 3.76
N SER A 460 -0.26 16.52 2.76
CA SER A 460 0.20 17.83 2.35
C SER A 460 -0.90 18.56 1.58
N GLU A 461 -0.85 19.89 1.61
CA GLU A 461 -1.74 20.69 0.76
C GLU A 461 -1.21 20.78 -0.67
N GLY A 462 -2.09 21.05 -1.63
CA GLY A 462 -1.75 21.25 -3.04
C GLY A 462 -2.56 20.36 -3.97
N ASP A 463 -2.49 20.66 -5.27
CA ASP A 463 -3.31 20.02 -6.31
C ASP A 463 -2.49 19.14 -7.27
N ASN A 464 -1.18 18.94 -7.01
CA ASN A 464 -0.28 18.29 -7.98
C ASN A 464 0.82 17.45 -7.31
N ASP A 465 0.69 16.13 -7.39
CA ASP A 465 1.61 15.10 -6.88
C ASP A 465 2.98 15.03 -7.60
N THR A 466 3.18 15.84 -8.64
CA THR A 466 4.48 15.99 -9.32
C THR A 466 5.31 17.16 -8.79
N VAL A 467 4.72 18.02 -7.96
CA VAL A 467 5.40 19.17 -7.37
C VAL A 467 5.83 18.81 -5.96
N LYS A 468 7.08 19.18 -5.61
CA LYS A 468 7.60 19.04 -4.26
C LYS A 468 8.11 20.35 -3.68
N HIS A 469 7.84 20.56 -2.41
CA HIS A 469 8.31 21.69 -1.62
C HIS A 469 9.14 21.18 -0.43
N ASP A 470 10.43 21.48 -0.46
CA ASP A 470 11.39 21.03 0.56
C ASP A 470 11.40 19.50 0.75
N GLY A 471 11.14 18.74 -0.33
CA GLY A 471 11.08 17.27 -0.33
C GLY A 471 9.69 16.69 -0.12
N ILE A 472 8.75 17.46 0.44
CA ILE A 472 7.35 17.04 0.60
C ILE A 472 6.61 17.24 -0.73
N VAL A 473 6.07 16.14 -1.26
CA VAL A 473 5.16 16.11 -2.41
C VAL A 473 3.83 16.76 -2.07
N ASP A 474 3.34 17.64 -2.92
CA ASP A 474 2.06 18.35 -2.76
C ASP A 474 0.85 17.44 -3.05
N GLY A 475 -0.25 17.63 -2.33
CA GLY A 475 -1.48 16.86 -2.52
C GLY A 475 -1.33 15.35 -2.28
N HIS A 476 -0.35 14.93 -1.48
CA HIS A 476 0.03 13.53 -1.29
C HIS A 476 -0.22 13.06 0.16
N ALA A 477 -0.49 11.76 0.31
CA ALA A 477 -0.76 11.15 1.60
C ALA A 477 0.47 10.41 2.15
N TYR A 478 0.75 10.63 3.43
CA TYR A 478 1.87 10.08 4.18
C TYR A 478 1.36 9.36 5.43
N THR A 479 2.22 8.54 6.02
CA THR A 479 1.92 7.82 7.27
C THR A 479 2.70 8.43 8.42
N VAL A 480 2.04 8.64 9.56
CA VAL A 480 2.72 8.97 10.82
C VAL A 480 3.00 7.66 11.55
N LEU A 481 4.29 7.38 11.79
CA LEU A 481 4.73 6.11 12.38
C LEU A 481 4.98 6.19 13.87
N GLN A 482 5.54 7.32 14.31
CA GLN A 482 5.92 7.52 15.71
C GLN A 482 5.73 8.99 16.06
N ALA A 483 5.23 9.25 17.26
CA ALA A 483 5.10 10.60 17.79
C ALA A 483 5.52 10.64 19.25
N PHE A 484 6.44 11.54 19.57
CA PHE A 484 6.95 11.72 20.93
C PHE A 484 6.86 13.18 21.35
N SER A 485 6.37 13.39 22.57
CA SER A 485 6.46 14.69 23.22
C SER A 485 7.62 14.77 24.19
N ASN A 486 8.28 15.94 24.24
CA ASN A 486 9.38 16.25 25.15
C ASN A 486 10.49 15.17 25.16
N VAL A 487 11.00 14.82 23.97
CA VAL A 487 11.93 13.71 23.78
C VAL A 487 13.17 13.89 24.66
N ALA A 488 13.49 12.87 25.46
CA ALA A 488 14.60 12.90 26.41
C ALA A 488 14.61 14.11 27.38
N GLY A 489 13.44 14.71 27.67
CA GLY A 489 13.32 15.89 28.53
C GLY A 489 13.87 17.19 27.91
N SER A 490 14.02 17.23 26.59
CA SER A 490 14.63 18.34 25.85
C SER A 490 13.69 19.53 25.57
N GLY A 491 12.39 19.35 25.80
CA GLY A 491 11.33 20.27 25.35
C GLY A 491 11.02 20.17 23.86
N VAL A 492 11.59 19.20 23.14
CA VAL A 492 11.34 19.00 21.71
C VAL A 492 10.30 17.91 21.50
N ASP A 493 9.29 18.22 20.69
CA ASP A 493 8.28 17.30 20.20
C ASP A 493 8.66 16.84 18.78
N LEU A 494 8.68 15.54 18.53
CA LEU A 494 9.10 14.94 17.26
C LEU A 494 8.08 13.94 16.73
N VAL A 495 7.97 13.90 15.40
CA VAL A 495 7.16 12.93 14.67
C VAL A 495 7.99 12.31 13.56
N GLN A 496 7.83 11.01 13.36
CA GLN A 496 8.38 10.27 12.24
C GLN A 496 7.29 10.04 11.20
N VAL A 497 7.58 10.37 9.95
CA VAL A 497 6.64 10.29 8.82
C VAL A 497 7.25 9.42 7.73
N ARG A 498 6.43 8.63 7.04
CA ARG A 498 6.81 7.81 5.88
C ARG A 498 6.14 8.33 4.61
N ASN A 499 6.92 8.53 3.56
CA ASN A 499 6.42 8.61 2.20
C ASN A 499 6.12 7.19 1.69
N PRO A 500 4.88 6.88 1.28
CA PRO A 500 4.50 5.55 0.79
C PRO A 500 5.27 5.07 -0.44
N TRP A 501 5.98 5.96 -1.15
CA TRP A 501 6.79 5.58 -2.31
C TRP A 501 8.13 4.95 -1.96
N GLY A 502 8.45 4.83 -0.65
CA GLY A 502 9.75 4.32 -0.18
C GLY A 502 10.93 5.20 -0.60
N SER A 503 10.67 6.43 -1.07
CA SER A 503 11.65 7.41 -1.53
C SER A 503 11.02 8.81 -1.53
N GLY A 504 11.86 9.85 -1.55
CA GLY A 504 11.42 11.23 -1.49
C GLY A 504 11.12 11.66 -0.05
N GLU A 505 12.16 12.13 0.63
CA GLU A 505 12.13 12.51 2.03
C GLU A 505 12.18 14.04 2.22
N PHE A 506 11.92 14.49 3.45
CA PHE A 506 12.01 15.90 3.81
C PHE A 506 13.46 16.41 3.72
N GLU A 507 13.71 17.37 2.82
CA GLU A 507 15.07 17.82 2.44
C GLU A 507 15.57 19.01 3.29
N LYS A 508 14.68 19.79 3.92
CA LYS A 508 15.06 21.06 4.60
C LYS A 508 14.45 21.22 6.00
N GLY A 509 14.81 20.29 6.88
CA GLY A 509 14.39 20.27 8.29
C GLY A 509 15.55 20.25 9.28
N MET A 510 15.26 20.56 10.53
CA MET A 510 16.23 20.40 11.63
C MET A 510 16.57 18.94 11.95
N TRP A 511 15.68 18.01 11.58
CA TRP A 511 15.70 16.61 11.98
C TRP A 511 15.82 15.63 10.80
N THR A 512 16.14 16.13 9.61
CA THR A 512 16.36 15.28 8.43
C THR A 512 17.52 14.32 8.65
N ASP A 513 17.51 13.23 7.91
CA ASP A 513 18.60 12.27 7.79
C ASP A 513 19.46 12.53 6.55
N ILE A 514 18.89 13.17 5.51
CA ILE A 514 19.61 13.61 4.31
C ILE A 514 20.85 14.46 4.69
N ASN A 515 22.01 14.04 4.19
CA ASN A 515 23.33 14.68 4.31
C ASN A 515 24.01 14.69 5.69
N GLY A 516 23.52 13.95 6.70
CA GLY A 516 24.23 13.77 7.99
C GLY A 516 24.50 15.07 8.79
N LEU A 517 23.91 16.19 8.36
CA LEU A 517 24.17 17.56 8.83
C LEU A 517 22.96 18.20 9.51
N ALA A 518 21.90 17.43 9.77
CA ALA A 518 20.75 17.95 10.50
C ALA A 518 21.17 18.45 11.90
N SER A 519 21.13 19.77 12.03
CA SER A 519 21.58 20.50 13.20
C SER A 519 20.87 20.08 14.49
N GLY A 520 19.64 19.56 14.40
CA GLY A 520 18.86 19.04 15.53
C GLY A 520 19.53 17.85 16.21
N TRP A 521 19.95 16.84 15.44
CA TRP A 521 20.59 15.64 15.99
C TRP A 521 21.92 15.93 16.68
N GLN A 522 22.67 16.91 16.18
CA GLN A 522 23.93 17.35 16.79
C GLN A 522 23.69 18.20 18.04
N LYS A 523 22.68 19.07 18.02
CA LYS A 523 22.29 19.93 19.14
C LYS A 523 21.68 19.13 20.30
N TYR A 524 20.99 18.03 20.02
CA TYR A 524 20.30 17.19 21.01
C TYR A 524 20.81 15.74 21.00
N PRO A 525 22.04 15.47 21.48
CA PRO A 525 22.64 14.14 21.42
C PRO A 525 21.88 13.07 22.20
N LYS A 526 21.16 13.45 23.28
CA LYS A 526 20.29 12.52 24.03
C LYS A 526 19.06 12.10 23.22
N VAL A 527 18.51 13.00 22.42
CA VAL A 527 17.39 12.72 21.51
C VAL A 527 17.87 11.76 20.42
N LYS A 528 19.02 12.03 19.80
CA LYS A 528 19.65 11.14 18.83
C LYS A 528 19.91 9.74 19.41
N ALA A 529 20.43 9.66 20.63
CA ALA A 529 20.71 8.38 21.28
C ALA A 529 19.45 7.57 21.61
N LEU A 530 18.34 8.26 21.92
CA LEU A 530 17.06 7.62 22.23
C LEU A 530 16.35 7.12 20.97
N LEU A 531 16.25 7.98 19.94
CA LEU A 531 15.48 7.68 18.73
C LEU A 531 16.28 6.92 17.67
N GLN A 532 17.61 6.95 17.73
CA GLN A 532 18.51 6.24 16.82
C GLN A 532 18.12 6.39 15.35
N PRO A 533 18.05 7.62 14.82
CA PRO A 533 17.61 7.85 13.44
C PRO A 533 18.51 7.10 12.47
N LYS A 534 17.89 6.39 11.53
CA LYS A 534 18.56 5.75 10.40
C LYS A 534 18.94 6.83 9.37
N VAL A 535 20.02 6.60 8.64
CA VAL A 535 20.37 7.41 7.47
C VAL A 535 20.29 6.49 6.28
N ALA A 536 19.17 6.54 5.58
CA ALA A 536 18.88 5.75 4.38
C ALA A 536 17.87 6.54 3.54
N GLU A 537 17.88 6.36 2.21
CA GLU A 537 16.77 6.82 1.37
C GLU A 537 15.73 5.69 1.36
N ASP A 538 14.83 5.71 2.34
CA ASP A 538 13.75 4.73 2.51
C ASP A 538 12.37 5.39 2.70
N GLY A 539 12.30 6.70 2.48
CA GLY A 539 11.07 7.49 2.58
C GLY A 539 10.70 7.85 4.01
N LEU A 540 11.51 7.48 5.02
CA LEU A 540 11.27 7.76 6.43
C LEU A 540 12.02 9.01 6.85
N PHE A 541 11.35 9.94 7.52
CA PHE A 541 12.01 11.14 8.02
C PHE A 541 11.40 11.65 9.31
N TRP A 542 12.23 12.31 10.11
CA TRP A 542 11.82 12.97 11.34
C TRP A 542 11.62 14.46 11.13
N MET A 543 10.67 15.03 11.87
CA MET A 543 10.44 16.47 11.92
C MET A 543 9.92 16.91 13.29
N SER A 544 10.07 18.20 13.59
CA SER A 544 9.43 18.77 14.77
C SER A 544 7.92 18.92 14.56
N LYS A 545 7.16 19.02 15.65
CA LYS A 545 5.73 19.34 15.62
C LYS A 545 5.43 20.61 14.80
N GLU A 546 6.26 21.64 14.94
CA GLU A 546 6.11 22.90 14.22
C GLU A 546 6.36 22.74 12.72
N GLU A 547 7.37 21.95 12.35
CA GLU A 547 7.63 21.58 10.96
C GLU A 547 6.48 20.74 10.40
N PHE A 548 5.98 19.77 11.16
CA PHE A 548 4.83 18.95 10.78
C PHE A 548 3.61 19.80 10.45
N TYR A 549 3.22 20.71 11.34
CA TYR A 549 2.10 21.60 11.07
C TYR A 549 2.37 22.65 10.00
N LYS A 550 3.61 22.86 9.55
CA LYS A 550 3.89 23.71 8.39
C LYS A 550 3.41 23.04 7.10
N TYR A 551 3.69 21.75 6.93
CA TYR A 551 3.43 21.01 5.68
C TYR A 551 2.11 20.24 5.69
N PHE A 552 1.71 19.70 6.84
CA PHE A 552 0.53 18.85 6.98
C PHE A 552 -0.60 19.60 7.66
N LYS A 553 -1.68 19.86 6.92
CA LYS A 553 -2.89 20.54 7.41
C LYS A 553 -4.08 19.61 7.60
N THR A 554 -3.88 18.35 7.24
CA THR A 554 -4.83 17.26 7.43
C THR A 554 -4.12 16.09 8.08
N VAL A 555 -4.75 15.53 9.11
CA VAL A 555 -4.36 14.29 9.80
C VAL A 555 -5.51 13.31 9.65
N TYR A 556 -5.20 12.05 9.36
CA TYR A 556 -6.15 10.97 9.23
C TYR A 556 -5.97 9.99 10.39
N LEU A 557 -7.06 9.40 10.86
CA LEU A 557 -7.02 8.42 11.95
C LEU A 557 -8.00 7.29 11.70
N CYS A 558 -7.50 6.05 11.76
CA CYS A 558 -8.31 4.86 11.98
C CYS A 558 -8.24 4.50 13.46
N ALA A 559 -9.32 4.76 14.22
CA ALA A 559 -9.35 4.55 15.66
C ALA A 559 -9.60 3.10 16.05
N LYS A 560 -8.74 2.21 15.56
CA LYS A 560 -8.70 0.79 15.88
C LYS A 560 -7.29 0.46 16.35
N SER A 561 -7.18 -0.17 17.52
CA SER A 561 -5.88 -0.69 17.95
C SER A 561 -5.47 -1.83 17.04
N MET A 562 -4.29 -1.68 16.45
CA MET A 562 -3.67 -2.67 15.59
C MET A 562 -2.66 -3.53 16.35
N ARG A 563 -2.62 -3.43 17.69
CA ARG A 563 -1.68 -4.14 18.56
C ARG A 563 -1.70 -5.65 18.35
N ASP A 564 -2.89 -6.24 18.18
CA ASP A 564 -3.04 -7.68 17.98
C ASP A 564 -2.47 -8.16 16.63
N PHE A 565 -2.15 -7.24 15.74
CA PHE A 565 -1.54 -7.49 14.43
C PHE A 565 -0.05 -7.21 14.39
N LYS A 566 0.58 -6.79 15.50
CA LYS A 566 2.03 -6.78 15.60
C LYS A 566 2.49 -8.20 15.87
N VAL A 567 3.19 -8.81 14.91
CA VAL A 567 3.91 -10.06 15.18
C VAL A 567 5.12 -9.70 16.04
N ASP A 568 5.21 -10.32 17.23
CA ASP A 568 6.33 -10.14 18.19
C ASP A 568 7.69 -10.43 17.54
#